data_AF-A0A7W3VSZ4-F1
#
_entry.id   AF-A0A7W3VSZ4-F1
#
_cell.length_a   1.000
_cell.length_b   1.000
_cell.length_c   1.000
_cell.angle_alpha   90.00
_cell.angle_beta   90.00
_cell.angle_gamma   90.00
#
_symmetry.space_group_name_H-M   'P 1'
#
loop_
_entity.id
_entity.type
_entity.pdbx_description
1 polymer ?
#
loop_
_entity_poly.entity_id
_entity_poly.type
_entity_poly.pdbx_seq_one_letter_code
_entity_poly.pdbx_strand_id
1 'polypeptide(L)'
;MRLVRVAIDEFKNLRDLHVNFDQESPYTVLVGENGAGKSNLIEALTLIFRNLDLDAPAPFGYEIEYYCRGNRLWITAAADASPTFRVKDEEALISAYTDLTKKRFMAVDESGKPLYRPAFVFGYYSGPSDRLASLYEKHKERFYNWIIKPPERRPKNIKDPNELRRLFYAQTLHGQFVLLAFFMEAAASGDDEDRAFLREHLQIDGLDSVLFVMNEPEWRRKNGGDERFWHAEGEVSQFLDRLYSAATLPMRMERRVPQEFTRTARVESLYLFLRDASALEQVYRTYDSQYEFFTALESTHLSKLLGEVRTRVRMTPAGGGGEVTYRDLSEGEQQLLLLLGLLKFTARDEALFLLDEPDTHLNPIWSTQYLTFLDRFIRMREREESCHIVMSSHDPLVFAGLKREQVSILRRGHDGRAIVDVPDEDPQGMGVAAILTSDLFRLRSTLDSQTQADLDRQRRLAVKEKTPEEEDELRQLNEFLHGKGLTQATRDPLYQLFVRAWTEREDPAWSEAVEFTPEQLRARDQLARELIAELRSEGVEE
;
A
#
# COMPACT_ATOMS: atom_id res chain seq x y z
N MET A 1 -4.65 1.56 -16.75
CA MET A 1 -5.43 0.47 -16.14
C MET A 1 -6.25 1.02 -14.98
N ARG A 2 -7.54 0.66 -14.89
CA ARG A 2 -8.46 0.99 -13.78
C ARG A 2 -9.42 -0.15 -13.53
N LEU A 3 -9.59 -0.57 -12.28
CA LEU A 3 -10.63 -1.54 -11.92
C LEU A 3 -12.01 -0.88 -12.02
N VAL A 4 -13.00 -1.66 -12.46
CA VAL A 4 -14.41 -1.24 -12.55
C VAL A 4 -15.24 -1.93 -11.50
N ARG A 5 -15.20 -3.26 -11.51
CA ARG A 5 -15.85 -4.08 -10.49
C ARG A 5 -15.17 -5.43 -10.38
N VAL A 6 -15.33 -6.04 -9.22
CA VAL A 6 -15.00 -7.44 -9.01
C VAL A 6 -16.13 -8.11 -8.22
N ALA A 7 -16.57 -9.27 -8.69
CA ALA A 7 -17.42 -10.19 -7.97
C ALA A 7 -16.64 -11.48 -7.69
N ILE A 8 -16.69 -11.97 -6.45
CA ILE A 8 -15.99 -13.18 -6.01
C ILE A 8 -17.02 -14.15 -5.42
N ASP A 9 -17.11 -15.34 -6.00
CA ASP A 9 -18.08 -16.36 -5.60
C ASP A 9 -17.74 -16.94 -4.22
N GLU A 10 -16.57 -17.57 -4.09
CA GLU A 10 -16.10 -18.16 -2.83
C GLU A 10 -14.57 -18.15 -2.73
N PHE A 11 -14.05 -17.31 -1.82
CA PHE A 11 -12.64 -17.28 -1.43
C PHE A 11 -12.48 -16.86 0.03
N LYS A 12 -12.14 -17.82 0.90
CA LYS A 12 -12.00 -17.59 2.35
C LYS A 12 -13.30 -17.03 2.95
N ASN A 13 -13.27 -15.83 3.53
CA ASN A 13 -14.46 -15.14 4.05
C ASN A 13 -15.18 -14.28 2.99
N LEU A 14 -14.64 -14.17 1.77
CA LEU A 14 -15.29 -13.49 0.66
C LEU A 14 -16.23 -14.49 0.00
N ARG A 15 -17.54 -14.28 0.15
CA ARG A 15 -18.57 -15.18 -0.38
C ARG A 15 -19.68 -14.35 -0.99
N ASP A 16 -19.86 -14.47 -2.30
CA ASP A 16 -20.74 -13.61 -3.10
C ASP A 16 -20.45 -12.12 -2.86
N LEU A 17 -19.15 -11.78 -2.85
CA LEU A 17 -18.68 -10.42 -2.60
C LEU A 17 -18.73 -9.63 -3.89
N HIS A 18 -19.36 -8.45 -3.88
CA HIS A 18 -19.37 -7.51 -4.99
C HIS A 18 -18.71 -6.20 -4.57
N VAL A 19 -17.71 -5.76 -5.32
CA VAL A 19 -17.02 -4.49 -5.08
C VAL A 19 -17.06 -3.68 -6.38
N ASN A 20 -17.55 -2.45 -6.29
CA ASN A 20 -17.48 -1.47 -7.37
C ASN A 20 -16.40 -0.45 -7.04
N PHE A 21 -15.58 -0.11 -8.02
CA PHE A 21 -14.48 0.84 -7.86
C PHE A 21 -14.86 2.16 -8.54
N ASP A 22 -14.45 3.27 -7.94
CA ASP A 22 -14.60 4.59 -8.56
C ASP A 22 -13.78 4.67 -9.86
N GLN A 23 -14.37 5.36 -10.85
CA GLN A 23 -13.77 5.51 -12.17
C GLN A 23 -13.03 6.83 -12.35
N GLU A 24 -13.21 7.79 -11.46
CA GLU A 24 -12.55 9.10 -11.57
C GLU A 24 -11.21 9.10 -10.83
N SER A 25 -11.20 8.53 -9.62
CA SER A 25 -10.07 8.42 -8.71
C SER A 25 -9.08 7.31 -9.11
N PRO A 26 -7.77 7.54 -8.95
CA PRO A 26 -6.77 6.49 -9.09
C PRO A 26 -6.61 5.62 -7.83
N TYR A 27 -7.28 5.95 -6.72
CA TYR A 27 -7.16 5.22 -5.45
C TYR A 27 -8.52 4.75 -4.91
N THR A 28 -8.49 3.54 -4.35
CA THR A 28 -9.54 2.92 -3.54
C THR A 28 -8.95 2.50 -2.20
N VAL A 29 -9.48 3.03 -1.10
CA VAL A 29 -9.00 2.78 0.26
C VAL A 29 -9.99 1.89 1.01
N LEU A 30 -9.51 0.74 1.45
CA LEU A 30 -10.25 -0.27 2.18
C LEU A 30 -10.15 0.00 3.68
N VAL A 31 -11.30 0.09 4.35
CA VAL A 31 -11.43 0.23 5.81
C VAL A 31 -12.33 -0.87 6.36
N GLY A 32 -12.22 -1.18 7.65
CA GLY A 32 -13.06 -2.18 8.29
C GLY A 32 -12.38 -2.90 9.44
N GLU A 33 -13.14 -3.68 10.19
CA GLU A 33 -12.63 -4.46 11.33
C GLU A 33 -11.55 -5.46 10.92
N ASN A 34 -10.80 -5.93 11.91
CA ASN A 34 -9.84 -7.03 11.73
C ASN A 34 -10.59 -8.30 11.32
N GLY A 35 -10.14 -8.94 10.24
CA GLY A 35 -10.82 -10.11 9.68
C GLY A 35 -12.08 -9.81 8.86
N ALA A 36 -12.41 -8.54 8.59
CA ALA A 36 -13.52 -8.18 7.69
C ALA A 36 -13.26 -8.54 6.22
N GLY A 37 -12.02 -8.84 5.84
CA GLY A 37 -11.66 -9.33 4.50
C GLY A 37 -10.78 -8.39 3.67
N LYS A 38 -10.26 -7.28 4.21
CA LYS A 38 -9.40 -6.30 3.49
C LYS A 38 -8.21 -6.96 2.80
N SER A 39 -7.35 -7.61 3.58
CA SER A 39 -6.20 -8.37 3.06
C SER A 39 -6.61 -9.54 2.16
N ASN A 40 -7.79 -10.13 2.41
CA ASN A 40 -8.30 -11.23 1.57
C ASN A 40 -8.73 -10.71 0.19
N LEU A 41 -9.29 -9.50 0.09
CA LEU A 41 -9.65 -8.86 -1.18
C LEU A 41 -8.40 -8.50 -1.98
N ILE A 42 -7.39 -7.90 -1.33
CA ILE A 42 -6.07 -7.64 -1.92
C ILE A 42 -5.46 -8.95 -2.46
N GLU A 43 -5.47 -10.01 -1.65
CA GLU A 43 -4.96 -11.33 -2.06
C GLU A 43 -5.76 -11.94 -3.22
N ALA A 44 -7.08 -11.81 -3.22
CA ALA A 44 -7.95 -12.30 -4.29
C ALA A 44 -7.64 -11.59 -5.62
N LEU A 45 -7.48 -10.27 -5.60
CA LEU A 45 -7.07 -9.49 -6.77
C LEU A 45 -5.69 -9.95 -7.27
N THR A 46 -4.71 -10.12 -6.37
CA THR A 46 -3.39 -10.65 -6.73
C THR A 46 -3.49 -12.02 -7.39
N LEU A 47 -4.29 -12.94 -6.84
CA LEU A 47 -4.49 -14.28 -7.37
C LEU A 47 -5.14 -14.27 -8.77
N ILE A 48 -6.14 -13.43 -8.98
CA ILE A 48 -6.81 -13.25 -10.27
C ILE A 48 -5.78 -12.82 -11.32
N PHE A 49 -5.09 -11.70 -11.11
CA PHE A 49 -4.13 -11.20 -12.10
C PHE A 49 -2.91 -12.10 -12.28
N ARG A 50 -2.45 -12.78 -11.22
CA ARG A 50 -1.39 -13.80 -11.32
C ARG A 50 -1.78 -14.91 -12.29
N ASN A 51 -2.98 -15.48 -12.11
CA ASN A 51 -3.41 -16.61 -12.91
C ASN A 51 -3.75 -16.18 -14.34
N LEU A 52 -4.31 -14.98 -14.53
CA LEU A 52 -4.50 -14.38 -15.86
C LEU A 52 -3.18 -14.18 -16.61
N ASP A 53 -2.12 -13.80 -15.90
CA ASP A 53 -0.81 -13.61 -16.54
C ASP A 53 -0.04 -14.93 -16.78
N LEU A 54 -0.15 -15.89 -15.86
CA LEU A 54 0.47 -17.21 -15.99
C LEU A 54 -0.28 -18.16 -16.93
N ASP A 55 -1.43 -17.74 -17.43
CA ASP A 55 -2.34 -18.61 -18.17
C ASP A 55 -2.74 -19.88 -17.38
N ALA A 56 -3.08 -19.68 -16.11
CA ALA A 56 -3.49 -20.73 -15.19
C ALA A 56 -5.02 -20.76 -15.02
N PRO A 57 -5.61 -21.92 -14.66
CA PRO A 57 -7.03 -22.00 -14.27
C PRO A 57 -7.36 -21.02 -13.13
N ALA A 58 -8.61 -20.56 -13.09
CA ALA A 58 -9.07 -19.65 -12.06
C ALA A 58 -9.03 -20.33 -10.67
N PRO A 59 -8.47 -19.68 -9.64
CA PRO A 59 -8.33 -20.28 -8.32
C PRO A 59 -9.67 -20.38 -7.56
N PHE A 60 -10.66 -19.60 -7.98
CA PHE A 60 -12.03 -19.55 -7.47
C PHE A 60 -12.91 -18.91 -8.55
N GLY A 61 -14.23 -18.96 -8.38
CA GLY A 61 -15.16 -18.29 -9.28
C GLY A 61 -15.14 -16.77 -9.11
N TYR A 62 -15.02 -16.04 -10.22
CA TYR A 62 -15.02 -14.58 -10.21
C TYR A 62 -15.54 -13.97 -11.51
N GLU A 63 -15.99 -12.72 -11.39
CA GLU A 63 -16.23 -11.81 -12.49
C GLU A 63 -15.45 -10.52 -12.22
N ILE A 64 -14.63 -10.08 -13.17
CA ILE A 64 -13.84 -8.86 -13.02
C ILE A 64 -13.96 -8.00 -14.29
N GLU A 65 -14.13 -6.72 -14.08
CA GLU A 65 -14.19 -5.71 -15.14
C GLU A 65 -13.16 -4.62 -14.88
N TYR A 66 -12.38 -4.26 -15.90
CA TYR A 66 -11.35 -3.23 -15.79
C TYR A 66 -11.04 -2.58 -17.14
N TYR A 67 -10.58 -1.33 -17.10
CA TYR A 67 -10.02 -0.62 -18.24
C TYR A 67 -8.51 -0.89 -18.34
N CYS A 68 -8.00 -1.08 -19.55
CA CYS A 68 -6.58 -1.22 -19.86
C CYS A 68 -6.34 -0.84 -21.32
N ARG A 69 -5.49 0.16 -21.58
CA ARG A 69 -5.05 0.60 -22.92
C ARG A 69 -6.21 0.92 -23.86
N GLY A 70 -7.15 1.74 -23.40
CA GLY A 70 -8.36 2.09 -24.17
C GLY A 70 -9.40 0.97 -24.32
N ASN A 71 -9.12 -0.22 -23.76
CA ASN A 71 -10.04 -1.36 -23.81
C ASN A 71 -10.72 -1.56 -22.46
N ARG A 72 -12.03 -1.76 -22.48
CA ARG A 72 -12.81 -2.22 -21.32
C ARG A 72 -12.96 -3.74 -21.40
N LEU A 73 -12.42 -4.44 -20.41
CA LEU A 73 -12.36 -5.89 -20.37
C LEU A 73 -13.33 -6.42 -19.33
N TRP A 74 -14.06 -7.47 -19.70
CA TRP A 74 -14.92 -8.23 -18.80
C TRP A 74 -14.49 -9.69 -18.85
N ILE A 75 -13.99 -10.18 -17.72
CA ILE A 75 -13.48 -11.54 -17.57
C ILE A 75 -14.39 -12.28 -16.58
N THR A 76 -14.80 -13.50 -16.95
CA THR A 76 -15.54 -14.39 -16.05
C THR A 76 -14.87 -15.76 -16.01
N ALA A 77 -14.81 -16.36 -14.83
CA ALA A 77 -14.27 -17.70 -14.67
C ALA A 77 -14.99 -18.43 -13.54
N ALA A 78 -15.22 -19.74 -13.73
CA ALA A 78 -15.60 -20.64 -12.65
C ALA A 78 -14.35 -21.21 -11.97
N ALA A 79 -14.49 -21.68 -10.72
CA ALA A 79 -13.39 -22.33 -10.01
C ALA A 79 -12.79 -23.48 -10.82
N ASP A 80 -11.46 -23.55 -10.85
CA ASP A 80 -10.65 -24.54 -11.58
C ASP A 80 -10.86 -24.57 -13.10
N ALA A 81 -11.56 -23.59 -13.67
CA ALA A 81 -11.81 -23.47 -15.11
C ALA A 81 -10.91 -22.42 -15.78
N SER A 82 -10.77 -22.50 -17.10
CA SER A 82 -10.14 -21.42 -17.88
C SER A 82 -11.07 -20.20 -17.96
N PRO A 83 -10.57 -18.98 -17.78
CA PRO A 83 -11.38 -17.77 -17.90
C PRO A 83 -11.91 -17.56 -19.32
N THR A 84 -13.06 -16.91 -19.42
CA THR A 84 -13.60 -16.35 -20.66
C THR A 84 -13.39 -14.85 -20.68
N PHE A 85 -13.08 -14.30 -21.86
CA PHE A 85 -12.67 -12.91 -22.02
C PHE A 85 -13.63 -12.21 -22.97
N ARG A 86 -14.09 -11.03 -22.60
CA ARG A 86 -14.82 -10.12 -23.46
C ARG A 86 -14.18 -8.75 -23.43
N VAL A 87 -14.20 -8.07 -24.57
CA VAL A 87 -13.63 -6.73 -24.72
C VAL A 87 -14.62 -5.80 -25.40
N LYS A 88 -14.67 -4.57 -24.91
CA LYS A 88 -15.33 -3.43 -25.53
C LYS A 88 -14.26 -2.37 -25.76
N ASP A 89 -14.07 -1.99 -27.01
CA ASP A 89 -13.23 -0.88 -27.40
C ASP A 89 -14.05 0.42 -27.23
N GLU A 90 -13.57 1.35 -26.40
CA GLU A 90 -14.29 2.59 -26.13
C GLU A 90 -14.21 3.59 -27.30
N GLU A 91 -13.21 3.45 -28.17
CA GLU A 91 -13.03 4.30 -29.35
C GLU A 91 -13.85 3.79 -30.55
N ALA A 92 -14.36 2.55 -30.47
CA ALA A 92 -15.13 1.95 -31.54
C ALA A 92 -16.58 2.47 -31.60
N LEU A 93 -17.10 2.65 -32.82
CA LEU A 93 -18.48 3.04 -33.12
C LEU A 93 -19.55 2.08 -32.56
N ILE A 94 -19.17 0.85 -32.19
CA ILE A 94 -20.08 -0.18 -31.69
C ILE A 94 -19.86 -0.34 -30.18
N SER A 95 -20.82 0.09 -29.36
CA SER A 95 -20.74 0.07 -27.91
C SER A 95 -21.09 -1.30 -27.27
N ALA A 96 -20.70 -2.42 -27.88
CA ALA A 96 -21.04 -3.76 -27.40
C ALA A 96 -19.79 -4.58 -27.08
N TYR A 97 -19.88 -5.42 -26.05
CA TYR A 97 -18.84 -6.40 -25.73
C TYR A 97 -18.75 -7.46 -26.82
N THR A 98 -17.52 -7.81 -27.18
CA THR A 98 -17.20 -8.89 -28.13
C THR A 98 -16.34 -9.95 -27.47
N ASP A 99 -16.52 -11.21 -27.85
CA ASP A 99 -15.71 -12.31 -27.31
C ASP A 99 -14.25 -12.19 -27.76
N LEU A 100 -13.34 -12.30 -26.80
CA LEU A 100 -11.90 -12.22 -27.01
C LEU A 100 -11.28 -13.62 -26.83
N THR A 101 -10.59 -14.10 -27.87
CA THR A 101 -9.89 -15.39 -27.76
C THR A 101 -8.71 -15.28 -26.79
N LYS A 102 -8.45 -16.36 -26.06
CA LYS A 102 -7.31 -16.50 -25.15
C LYS A 102 -5.97 -16.11 -25.78
N LYS A 103 -5.72 -16.54 -27.02
CA LYS A 103 -4.49 -16.19 -27.76
C LYS A 103 -4.34 -14.67 -27.95
N ARG A 104 -5.45 -13.98 -28.17
CA ARG A 104 -5.48 -12.53 -28.39
C ARG A 104 -5.38 -11.78 -27.05
N PHE A 105 -5.99 -12.28 -25.98
CA PHE A 105 -5.81 -11.77 -24.61
C PHE A 105 -4.35 -11.83 -24.14
N MET A 106 -3.65 -12.92 -24.47
CA MET A 106 -2.24 -13.13 -24.12
C MET A 106 -1.25 -12.41 -25.05
N ALA A 107 -1.74 -11.72 -26.09
CA ALA A 107 -0.88 -11.05 -27.05
C ALA A 107 -0.13 -9.86 -26.40
N VAL A 108 1.04 -9.59 -26.95
CA VAL A 108 1.90 -8.46 -26.60
C VAL A 108 2.16 -7.63 -27.84
N ASP A 109 2.46 -6.35 -27.67
CA ASP A 109 2.89 -5.47 -28.76
C ASP A 109 4.35 -5.72 -29.17
N GLU A 110 4.86 -4.89 -30.09
CA GLU A 110 6.22 -5.02 -30.62
C GLU A 110 7.30 -4.87 -29.54
N SER A 111 7.00 -4.10 -28.49
CA SER A 111 7.86 -3.84 -27.32
C SER A 111 7.70 -4.86 -26.19
N GLY A 112 6.83 -5.87 -26.35
CA GLY A 112 6.59 -6.90 -25.32
C GLY A 112 5.56 -6.50 -24.27
N LYS A 113 4.85 -5.38 -24.43
CA LYS A 113 3.85 -4.94 -23.45
C LYS A 113 2.46 -5.56 -23.73
N PRO A 114 1.62 -5.86 -22.71
CA PRO A 114 0.49 -6.79 -22.85
C PRO A 114 -0.84 -6.40 -23.48
N LEU A 115 -1.07 -5.49 -24.42
CA LEU A 115 -2.40 -5.18 -25.02
C LEU A 115 -3.67 -5.09 -24.10
N TYR A 116 -4.12 -6.19 -23.47
CA TYR A 116 -5.31 -6.33 -22.60
C TYR A 116 -5.03 -6.61 -21.11
N ARG A 117 -3.76 -6.63 -20.68
CA ARG A 117 -3.39 -6.87 -19.27
C ARG A 117 -2.56 -5.70 -18.72
N PRO A 118 -2.63 -5.40 -17.42
CA PRO A 118 -1.73 -4.43 -16.81
C PRO A 118 -0.28 -4.84 -17.08
N ALA A 119 0.62 -3.87 -17.32
CA ALA A 119 2.02 -4.24 -17.50
C ALA A 119 2.61 -4.76 -16.18
N PHE A 120 2.16 -4.18 -15.07
CA PHE A 120 2.61 -4.54 -13.73
C PHE A 120 1.47 -4.65 -12.73
N VAL A 121 1.61 -5.60 -11.81
CA VAL A 121 0.81 -5.73 -10.59
C VAL A 121 1.77 -5.77 -9.42
N PHE A 122 1.77 -4.68 -8.65
CA PHE A 122 2.62 -4.52 -7.47
C PHE A 122 1.91 -4.98 -6.22
N GLY A 123 2.61 -5.70 -5.36
CA GLY A 123 2.17 -6.07 -4.02
C GLY A 123 3.10 -5.48 -2.96
N TYR A 124 2.53 -4.99 -1.86
CA TYR A 124 3.28 -4.62 -0.67
C TYR A 124 2.48 -4.95 0.59
N TYR A 125 3.16 -5.40 1.63
CA TYR A 125 2.60 -5.56 2.97
C TYR A 125 3.63 -5.12 4.00
N SER A 126 3.21 -4.33 4.98
CA SER A 126 4.07 -3.84 6.07
C SER A 126 4.38 -4.90 7.13
N GLY A 127 3.48 -5.88 7.31
CA GLY A 127 3.61 -6.88 8.37
C GLY A 127 4.57 -8.03 8.05
N PRO A 128 4.88 -8.87 9.05
CA PRO A 128 5.88 -9.95 8.93
C PRO A 128 5.39 -11.19 8.18
N SER A 129 4.19 -11.16 7.58
CA SER A 129 3.59 -12.33 6.94
C SER A 129 4.04 -12.46 5.48
N ASP A 130 4.58 -13.62 5.13
CA ASP A 130 4.92 -13.94 3.74
C ASP A 130 3.72 -14.38 2.89
N ARG A 131 2.49 -14.32 3.44
CA ARG A 131 1.29 -14.80 2.76
C ARG A 131 1.07 -14.11 1.42
N LEU A 132 1.12 -12.77 1.39
CA LEU A 132 0.98 -12.02 0.14
C LEU A 132 2.20 -12.23 -0.76
N ALA A 133 3.41 -12.20 -0.19
CA ALA A 133 4.67 -12.39 -0.91
C ALA A 133 4.71 -13.72 -1.71
N SER A 134 4.21 -14.81 -1.11
CA SER A 134 4.19 -16.14 -1.72
C SER A 134 3.43 -16.20 -3.06
N LEU A 135 2.48 -15.28 -3.28
CA LEU A 135 1.72 -15.23 -4.52
C LEU A 135 2.55 -14.75 -5.71
N TYR A 136 3.62 -14.00 -5.46
CA TYR A 136 4.49 -13.43 -6.48
C TYR A 136 5.69 -14.34 -6.82
N GLU A 137 5.88 -15.42 -6.05
CA GLU A 137 7.07 -16.27 -6.14
C GLU A 137 7.27 -16.89 -7.52
N LYS A 138 6.19 -17.36 -8.18
CA LYS A 138 6.28 -17.96 -9.52
C LYS A 138 6.85 -17.00 -10.57
N HIS A 139 6.47 -15.72 -10.52
CA HIS A 139 7.00 -14.70 -11.43
C HIS A 139 8.47 -14.40 -11.11
N LYS A 140 8.80 -14.31 -9.82
CA LYS A 140 10.18 -14.15 -9.36
C LYS A 140 11.08 -15.29 -9.83
N GLU A 141 10.62 -16.54 -9.69
CA GLU A 141 11.33 -17.74 -10.15
C GLU A 141 11.52 -17.77 -11.67
N ARG A 142 10.48 -17.44 -12.45
CA ARG A 142 10.57 -17.38 -13.92
C ARG A 142 11.63 -16.36 -14.37
N PHE A 143 11.60 -15.18 -13.76
CA PHE A 143 12.56 -14.11 -14.02
C PHE A 143 14.00 -14.52 -13.62
N TYR A 144 14.17 -15.06 -12.40
CA TYR A 144 15.46 -15.59 -11.93
C TYR A 144 16.04 -16.64 -12.88
N ASN A 145 15.24 -17.66 -13.24
CA ASN A 145 15.64 -18.74 -14.14
C ASN A 145 16.01 -18.25 -15.54
N TRP A 146 15.52 -17.08 -15.95
CA TRP A 146 15.89 -16.44 -17.21
C TRP A 146 17.20 -15.66 -17.09
N ILE A 147 17.38 -14.87 -16.02
CA ILE A 147 18.60 -14.06 -15.79
C ILE A 147 19.86 -14.92 -15.75
N ILE A 148 19.82 -16.04 -15.01
CA ILE A 148 20.99 -16.91 -14.80
C ILE A 148 21.41 -17.69 -16.07
N LYS A 149 20.59 -17.67 -17.12
CA LYS A 149 20.91 -18.34 -18.39
C LYS A 149 21.82 -17.45 -19.24
N PRO A 150 22.84 -18.05 -19.90
CA PRO A 150 23.66 -17.34 -20.88
C PRO A 150 22.76 -16.72 -21.96
N PRO A 151 23.07 -15.51 -22.47
CA PRO A 151 22.29 -14.84 -23.51
C PRO A 151 21.95 -15.74 -24.70
N GLU A 152 22.87 -16.62 -25.10
CA GLU A 152 22.72 -17.55 -26.23
C GLU A 152 21.68 -18.65 -25.97
N ARG A 153 21.43 -18.96 -24.68
CA ARG A 153 20.45 -19.96 -24.22
C ARG A 153 19.14 -19.34 -23.76
N ARG A 154 19.02 -18.00 -23.77
CA ARG A 154 17.77 -17.32 -23.42
C ARG A 154 16.72 -17.57 -24.52
N PRO A 155 15.46 -17.77 -24.15
CA PRO A 155 14.37 -17.87 -25.13
C PRO A 155 14.31 -16.59 -25.97
N LYS A 156 14.49 -16.71 -27.29
CA LYS A 156 14.50 -15.56 -28.23
C LYS A 156 13.14 -14.87 -28.38
N ASN A 157 12.09 -15.47 -27.83
CA ASN A 157 10.73 -14.95 -27.86
C ASN A 157 10.43 -13.93 -26.75
N ILE A 158 11.34 -13.75 -25.79
CA ILE A 158 11.21 -12.75 -24.72
C ILE A 158 12.01 -11.53 -25.16
N LYS A 159 11.33 -10.42 -25.44
CA LYS A 159 11.96 -9.19 -25.93
C LYS A 159 12.27 -8.25 -24.77
N ASP A 160 11.38 -8.18 -23.80
CA ASP A 160 11.54 -7.38 -22.59
C ASP A 160 11.62 -8.30 -21.34
N PRO A 161 12.68 -8.23 -20.52
CA PRO A 161 12.74 -8.95 -19.24
C PRO A 161 11.52 -8.72 -18.33
N ASN A 162 10.86 -7.56 -18.44
CA ASN A 162 9.64 -7.23 -17.71
C ASN A 162 8.45 -8.12 -18.09
N GLU A 163 8.48 -8.78 -19.26
CA GLU A 163 7.47 -9.77 -19.65
C GLU A 163 7.36 -10.92 -18.65
N LEU A 164 8.48 -11.29 -18.03
CA LEU A 164 8.54 -12.36 -17.03
C LEU A 164 8.18 -11.87 -15.63
N ARG A 165 8.14 -10.56 -15.43
CA ARG A 165 8.16 -9.94 -14.11
C ARG A 165 7.07 -8.89 -13.90
N ARG A 166 5.92 -9.17 -14.48
CA ARG A 166 4.73 -8.33 -14.38
C ARG A 166 4.19 -8.29 -12.96
N LEU A 167 4.22 -9.41 -12.25
CA LEU A 167 3.90 -9.44 -10.83
C LEU A 167 5.17 -9.20 -10.02
N PHE A 168 5.14 -8.15 -9.20
CA PHE A 168 6.27 -7.72 -8.39
C PHE A 168 5.84 -7.52 -6.94
N TYR A 169 6.54 -8.17 -6.00
CA TYR A 169 6.35 -7.93 -4.57
C TYR A 169 7.47 -7.04 -4.02
N ALA A 170 7.09 -5.92 -3.42
CA ALA A 170 8.00 -4.97 -2.83
C ALA A 170 8.48 -5.45 -1.45
N GLN A 171 9.80 -5.42 -1.25
CA GLN A 171 10.47 -5.81 -0.01
C GLN A 171 11.32 -4.65 0.51
N THR A 172 11.60 -4.63 1.81
CA THR A 172 12.39 -3.57 2.46
C THR A 172 13.74 -3.33 1.78
N LEU A 173 14.41 -4.39 1.29
CA LEU A 173 15.68 -4.26 0.58
C LEU A 173 15.56 -3.38 -0.69
N HIS A 174 14.42 -3.42 -1.38
CA HIS A 174 14.20 -2.65 -2.60
C HIS A 174 14.25 -1.15 -2.33
N GLY A 175 13.97 -0.70 -1.10
CA GLY A 175 14.06 0.72 -0.75
C GLY A 175 15.49 1.27 -0.88
N GLN A 176 16.53 0.43 -0.70
CA GLN A 176 17.91 0.83 -0.96
C GLN A 176 18.19 1.01 -2.45
N PHE A 177 17.64 0.12 -3.30
CA PHE A 177 17.82 0.21 -4.74
C PHE A 177 17.07 1.41 -5.29
N VAL A 178 15.87 1.66 -4.76
CA VAL A 178 15.09 2.86 -5.03
C VAL A 178 15.88 4.11 -4.66
N LEU A 179 16.46 4.17 -3.46
CA LEU A 179 17.30 5.31 -3.05
C LEU A 179 18.42 5.58 -4.06
N LEU A 180 19.13 4.53 -4.47
CA LEU A 180 20.20 4.66 -5.47
C LEU A 180 19.67 5.15 -6.82
N ALA A 181 18.50 4.67 -7.25
CA ALA A 181 17.85 5.12 -8.48
C ALA A 181 17.37 6.58 -8.40
N PHE A 182 16.99 7.09 -7.23
CA PHE A 182 16.76 8.54 -7.03
C PHE A 182 18.04 9.38 -7.17
N PHE A 183 19.23 8.78 -7.06
CA PHE A 183 20.49 9.46 -7.36
C PHE A 183 20.85 9.51 -8.85
N MET A 184 20.10 8.82 -9.71
CA MET A 184 20.29 8.88 -11.16
C MET A 184 19.87 10.23 -11.73
N GLU A 185 20.79 10.93 -12.39
CA GLU A 185 20.49 12.11 -13.20
C GLU A 185 19.80 11.65 -14.50
N ALA A 186 18.49 11.85 -14.58
CA ALA A 186 17.71 11.51 -15.76
C ALA A 186 17.68 12.72 -16.71
N ALA A 187 18.32 12.60 -17.88
CA ALA A 187 18.44 13.66 -18.90
C ALA A 187 17.09 14.24 -19.44
N ALA A 188 15.94 13.73 -18.98
CA ALA A 188 14.60 14.10 -19.45
C ALA A 188 13.62 14.57 -18.36
N SER A 189 13.99 14.56 -17.07
CA SER A 189 13.12 15.03 -15.99
C SER A 189 13.95 15.88 -15.04
N GLY A 190 13.56 17.15 -14.89
CA GLY A 190 14.32 18.18 -14.20
C GLY A 190 14.99 17.70 -12.92
N ASP A 191 16.32 17.83 -12.87
CA ASP A 191 17.23 17.44 -11.79
C ASP A 191 16.79 17.92 -10.39
N ASP A 192 15.89 18.90 -10.33
CA ASP A 192 15.45 19.52 -9.08
C ASP A 192 14.30 18.75 -8.40
N GLU A 193 13.42 18.03 -9.11
CA GLU A 193 12.22 17.46 -8.45
C GLU A 193 12.53 16.25 -7.57
N ASP A 194 13.38 15.32 -8.02
CA ASP A 194 13.77 14.14 -7.24
C ASP A 194 14.65 14.53 -6.05
N ARG A 195 15.56 15.48 -6.27
CA ARG A 195 16.40 16.05 -5.21
C ARG A 195 15.57 16.86 -4.22
N ALA A 196 14.62 17.65 -4.69
CA ALA A 196 13.69 18.38 -3.84
C ALA A 196 12.85 17.41 -3.01
N PHE A 197 12.33 16.34 -3.59
CA PHE A 197 11.60 15.33 -2.83
C PHE A 197 12.43 14.74 -1.68
N LEU A 198 13.67 14.30 -1.98
CA LEU A 198 14.60 13.79 -0.98
C LEU A 198 14.93 14.81 0.12
N ARG A 199 15.14 16.08 -0.25
CA ARG A 199 15.43 17.17 0.71
C ARG A 199 14.22 17.56 1.56
N GLU A 200 13.07 17.73 0.94
CA GLU A 200 11.82 18.18 1.57
C GLU A 200 11.29 17.14 2.56
N HIS A 201 11.27 15.87 2.17
CA HIS A 201 10.57 14.83 2.92
C HIS A 201 11.51 13.94 3.71
N LEU A 202 12.69 13.62 3.18
CA LEU A 202 13.65 12.71 3.85
C LEU A 202 14.86 13.45 4.44
N GLN A 203 14.94 14.78 4.28
CA GLN A 203 16.08 15.59 4.71
C GLN A 203 17.43 15.10 4.14
N ILE A 204 17.41 14.47 2.96
CA ILE A 204 18.59 13.97 2.27
C ILE A 204 19.05 15.02 1.25
N ASP A 205 20.27 15.54 1.42
CA ASP A 205 20.85 16.52 0.50
C ASP A 205 21.60 15.87 -0.67
N GLY A 206 22.27 14.74 -0.43
CA GLY A 206 23.10 14.12 -1.44
C GLY A 206 23.64 12.73 -1.07
N LEU A 207 24.29 12.07 -2.03
CA LEU A 207 24.94 10.79 -1.81
C LEU A 207 26.34 11.03 -1.24
N ASP A 208 26.65 10.38 -0.12
CA ASP A 208 28.01 10.33 0.43
C ASP A 208 28.80 9.22 -0.25
N SER A 209 28.41 7.96 -0.07
CA SER A 209 29.15 6.80 -0.58
C SER A 209 28.26 5.56 -0.66
N VAL A 210 28.68 4.54 -1.41
CA VAL A 210 27.97 3.26 -1.52
C VAL A 210 28.96 2.10 -1.42
N LEU A 211 28.73 1.17 -0.51
CA LEU A 211 29.46 -0.09 -0.46
C LEU A 211 28.57 -1.23 -0.95
N PHE A 212 29.01 -1.89 -2.02
CA PHE A 212 28.45 -3.16 -2.47
C PHE A 212 29.32 -4.31 -1.96
N VAL A 213 28.70 -5.28 -1.31
CA VAL A 213 29.34 -6.53 -0.91
C VAL A 213 28.70 -7.66 -1.69
N MET A 214 29.47 -8.25 -2.60
CA MET A 214 29.07 -9.41 -3.39
C MET A 214 29.59 -10.67 -2.72
N ASN A 215 28.81 -11.74 -2.67
CA ASN A 215 29.18 -13.02 -2.09
C ASN A 215 29.28 -14.09 -3.18
N GLU A 216 30.17 -15.06 -2.96
CA GLU A 216 30.21 -16.27 -3.79
C GLU A 216 28.83 -16.96 -3.80
N PRO A 217 28.22 -17.17 -4.98
CA PRO A 217 26.91 -17.79 -5.08
C PRO A 217 27.03 -19.33 -5.06
N GLU A 218 25.96 -20.00 -4.61
CA GLU A 218 25.90 -21.47 -4.58
C GLU A 218 26.04 -22.13 -5.97
N TRP A 219 25.62 -21.42 -7.02
CA TRP A 219 25.60 -21.94 -8.40
C TRP A 219 26.93 -21.74 -9.16
N ARG A 220 28.00 -21.31 -8.49
CA ARG A 220 29.33 -21.06 -9.09
C ARG A 220 29.69 -22.11 -10.13
N ARG A 221 29.98 -21.66 -11.35
CA ARG A 221 30.40 -22.52 -12.46
C ARG A 221 31.91 -22.71 -12.47
N LYS A 222 32.37 -23.73 -13.19
CA LYS A 222 33.80 -24.02 -13.38
C LYS A 222 34.39 -23.37 -14.64
N ASN A 223 33.57 -23.14 -15.67
CA ASN A 223 33.95 -22.61 -16.98
C ASN A 223 32.84 -21.69 -17.52
N GLY A 224 33.18 -20.74 -18.41
CA GLY A 224 32.25 -19.73 -18.97
C GLY A 224 32.20 -18.46 -18.11
N GLY A 225 31.58 -17.38 -18.59
CA GLY A 225 31.43 -16.13 -17.85
C GLY A 225 32.72 -15.44 -17.37
N ASP A 226 32.57 -14.42 -16.53
CA ASP A 226 33.69 -13.64 -15.98
C ASP A 226 34.22 -14.24 -14.67
N GLU A 227 35.49 -14.65 -14.66
CA GLU A 227 36.16 -15.25 -13.50
C GLU A 227 36.20 -14.28 -12.29
N ARG A 228 36.25 -12.96 -12.53
CA ARG A 228 36.20 -11.95 -11.47
C ARG A 228 34.90 -12.00 -10.69
N PHE A 229 33.84 -12.59 -11.27
CA PHE A 229 32.49 -12.62 -10.72
C PHE A 229 31.94 -14.05 -10.62
N TRP A 230 32.81 -15.01 -10.27
CA TRP A 230 32.45 -16.43 -10.12
C TRP A 230 31.78 -17.04 -11.36
N HIS A 231 32.24 -16.62 -12.55
CA HIS A 231 31.73 -17.05 -13.84
C HIS A 231 30.28 -16.60 -14.11
N ALA A 232 29.89 -15.44 -13.57
CA ALA A 232 28.63 -14.78 -13.93
C ALA A 232 28.60 -14.42 -15.43
N GLU A 233 27.40 -14.40 -16.02
CA GLU A 233 27.15 -14.13 -17.44
C GLU A 233 25.99 -13.14 -17.62
N GLY A 234 25.85 -12.58 -18.83
CA GLY A 234 24.73 -11.71 -19.19
C GLY A 234 24.73 -10.36 -18.47
N GLU A 235 23.54 -9.82 -18.22
CA GLU A 235 23.32 -8.50 -17.60
C GLU A 235 23.99 -8.38 -16.23
N VAL A 236 23.97 -9.43 -15.41
CA VAL A 236 24.59 -9.43 -14.08
C VAL A 236 26.10 -9.24 -14.19
N SER A 237 26.76 -9.93 -15.13
CA SER A 237 28.19 -9.75 -15.36
C SER A 237 28.53 -8.35 -15.87
N GLN A 238 27.70 -7.78 -16.75
CA GLN A 238 27.89 -6.43 -17.27
C GLN A 238 27.74 -5.38 -16.17
N PHE A 239 26.74 -5.53 -15.31
CA PHE A 239 26.53 -4.65 -14.17
C PHE A 239 27.70 -4.74 -13.16
N LEU A 240 28.15 -5.96 -12.85
CA LEU A 240 29.31 -6.17 -11.96
C LEU A 240 30.60 -5.60 -12.54
N ASP A 241 30.83 -5.68 -13.85
CA ASP A 241 31.98 -5.06 -14.50
C ASP A 241 31.98 -3.54 -14.38
N ARG A 242 30.81 -2.91 -14.54
CA ARG A 242 30.62 -1.46 -14.33
C ARG A 242 30.89 -1.07 -12.88
N LEU A 243 30.32 -1.81 -11.92
CA LEU A 243 30.57 -1.59 -10.50
C LEU A 243 32.05 -1.76 -10.15
N TYR A 244 32.70 -2.80 -10.68
CA TYR A 244 34.12 -3.08 -10.45
C TYR A 244 35.00 -1.96 -10.99
N SER A 245 34.68 -1.44 -12.16
CA SER A 245 35.42 -0.34 -12.80
C SER A 245 35.29 0.99 -12.06
N ALA A 246 34.10 1.26 -11.48
CA ALA A 246 33.83 2.47 -10.73
C ALA A 246 34.32 2.41 -9.26
N ALA A 247 34.59 1.21 -8.73
CA ALA A 247 34.96 1.01 -7.35
C ALA A 247 36.39 1.47 -7.03
N THR A 248 36.53 2.14 -5.89
CA THR A 248 37.83 2.49 -5.31
C THR A 248 38.42 1.23 -4.67
N LEU A 249 39.41 0.64 -5.35
CA LEU A 249 40.15 -0.53 -4.90
C LEU A 249 39.26 -1.76 -4.62
N PRO A 250 38.79 -2.48 -5.65
CA PRO A 250 38.07 -3.74 -5.46
C PRO A 250 38.88 -4.76 -4.64
N MET A 251 38.30 -5.30 -3.56
CA MET A 251 38.98 -6.23 -2.66
C MET A 251 38.19 -7.51 -2.45
N ARG A 252 38.88 -8.65 -2.42
CA ARG A 252 38.31 -9.95 -2.03
C ARG A 252 38.74 -10.31 -0.62
N MET A 253 37.79 -10.68 0.23
CA MET A 253 38.03 -11.07 1.61
C MET A 253 37.08 -12.19 2.02
N GLU A 254 37.52 -13.10 2.89
CA GLU A 254 36.62 -14.08 3.50
C GLU A 254 35.78 -13.40 4.59
N ARG A 255 34.45 -13.50 4.47
CA ARG A 255 33.50 -13.04 5.48
C ARG A 255 32.84 -14.25 6.14
N ARG A 256 32.68 -14.19 7.46
CA ARG A 256 31.82 -15.14 8.19
C ARG A 256 30.37 -14.69 8.03
N VAL A 257 29.59 -15.48 7.30
CA VAL A 257 28.15 -15.25 7.14
C VAL A 257 27.41 -16.22 8.06
N PRO A 258 26.51 -15.76 8.94
CA PRO A 258 25.64 -16.64 9.71
C PRO A 258 24.77 -17.44 8.74
N GLN A 259 24.81 -18.77 8.82
CA GLN A 259 23.78 -19.63 8.22
C GLN A 259 22.77 -20.01 9.31
N GLU A 260 21.53 -20.27 8.91
CA GLU A 260 20.45 -20.58 9.84
C GLU A 260 20.82 -21.72 10.81
N PHE A 261 20.65 -21.44 12.09
CA PHE A 261 20.66 -22.34 13.25
C PHE A 261 21.91 -23.17 13.58
N THR A 262 22.98 -23.27 12.76
CA THR A 262 24.06 -24.22 13.12
C THR A 262 25.52 -23.90 12.79
N ARG A 263 25.91 -23.11 11.76
CA ARG A 263 27.34 -22.79 11.48
C ARG A 263 27.53 -21.44 10.78
N THR A 264 28.62 -20.73 11.09
CA THR A 264 29.09 -19.61 10.24
C THR A 264 29.89 -20.18 9.08
N ALA A 265 29.44 -19.94 7.85
CA ALA A 265 30.22 -20.30 6.67
C ALA A 265 31.20 -19.18 6.35
N ARG A 266 32.43 -19.55 5.97
CA ARG A 266 33.35 -18.61 5.34
C ARG A 266 32.96 -18.52 3.87
N VAL A 267 32.51 -17.34 3.48
CA VAL A 267 32.13 -17.03 2.11
C VAL A 267 33.13 -16.02 1.58
N GLU A 268 33.67 -16.26 0.38
CA GLU A 268 34.46 -15.25 -0.31
C GLU A 268 33.53 -14.08 -0.69
N SER A 269 33.90 -12.88 -0.28
CA SER A 269 33.15 -11.66 -0.58
C SER A 269 34.02 -10.67 -1.35
N LEU A 270 33.45 -10.10 -2.41
CA LEU A 270 34.02 -9.01 -3.18
C LEU A 270 33.41 -7.68 -2.73
N TYR A 271 34.27 -6.78 -2.24
CA TYR A 271 33.91 -5.45 -1.75
C TYR A 271 34.17 -4.41 -2.84
N LEU A 272 33.12 -3.68 -3.21
CA LEU A 272 33.13 -2.65 -4.25
C LEU A 272 32.64 -1.34 -3.63
N PHE A 273 33.57 -0.44 -3.31
CA PHE A 273 33.28 0.84 -2.67
C PHE A 273 33.23 1.99 -3.68
N LEU A 274 32.07 2.61 -3.85
CA LEU A 274 31.87 3.81 -4.63
C LEU A 274 32.01 5.02 -3.69
N ARG A 275 33.00 5.86 -3.96
CA ARG A 275 33.40 6.95 -3.05
C ARG A 275 32.40 8.09 -2.97
N ASP A 276 31.69 8.38 -4.06
CA ASP A 276 30.82 9.54 -4.21
C ASP A 276 29.76 9.35 -5.32
N ALA A 277 28.94 10.37 -5.54
CA ALA A 277 27.90 10.40 -6.57
C ALA A 277 28.46 10.23 -7.99
N SER A 278 29.65 10.76 -8.30
CA SER A 278 30.25 10.64 -9.63
C SER A 278 30.70 9.21 -9.92
N ALA A 279 31.19 8.48 -8.91
CA ALA A 279 31.46 7.05 -9.04
C ALA A 279 30.17 6.25 -9.32
N LEU A 280 29.04 6.60 -8.67
CA LEU A 280 27.75 5.96 -8.94
C LEU A 280 27.21 6.30 -10.35
N GLU A 281 27.39 7.54 -10.80
CA GLU A 281 27.02 8.00 -12.14
C GLU A 281 27.69 7.18 -13.25
N GLN A 282 28.98 6.86 -13.09
CA GLN A 282 29.70 6.01 -14.05
C GLN A 282 29.05 4.63 -14.24
N VAL A 283 28.34 4.13 -13.21
CA VAL A 283 27.61 2.87 -13.24
C VAL A 283 26.27 3.05 -13.95
N TYR A 284 25.47 4.05 -13.56
CA TYR A 284 24.10 4.16 -14.05
C TYR A 284 23.95 4.85 -15.41
N ARG A 285 24.92 5.67 -15.86
CA ARG A 285 24.85 6.46 -17.12
C ARG A 285 24.64 5.65 -18.40
N THR A 286 24.72 4.33 -18.28
CA THR A 286 24.57 3.35 -19.36
C THR A 286 23.17 2.74 -19.41
N TYR A 287 22.29 3.11 -18.47
CA TYR A 287 20.88 2.73 -18.44
C TYR A 287 20.03 3.92 -18.88
N ASP A 288 18.97 3.63 -19.62
CA ASP A 288 18.11 4.65 -20.20
C ASP A 288 17.08 5.16 -19.19
N SER A 289 16.84 4.38 -18.12
CA SER A 289 15.88 4.76 -17.08
C SER A 289 16.25 4.29 -15.67
N GLN A 290 15.67 4.97 -14.66
CA GLN A 290 15.75 4.58 -13.25
C GLN A 290 15.27 3.13 -13.03
N TYR A 291 14.25 2.70 -13.80
CA TYR A 291 13.69 1.37 -13.68
C TYR A 291 14.65 0.27 -14.19
N GLU A 292 15.37 0.51 -15.28
CA GLU A 292 16.39 -0.41 -15.76
C GLU A 292 17.54 -0.55 -14.77
N PHE A 293 18.01 0.57 -14.20
CA PHE A 293 19.04 0.55 -13.17
C PHE A 293 18.59 -0.20 -11.91
N PHE A 294 17.36 0.04 -11.45
CA PHE A 294 16.73 -0.71 -10.37
C PHE A 294 16.68 -2.21 -10.68
N THR A 295 16.29 -2.58 -11.89
CA THR A 295 16.21 -3.98 -12.34
C THR A 295 17.59 -4.65 -12.35
N ALA A 296 18.66 -3.95 -12.70
CA ALA A 296 20.02 -4.47 -12.65
C ALA A 296 20.51 -4.76 -11.22
N LEU A 297 20.25 -3.84 -10.28
CA LEU A 297 20.54 -4.03 -8.86
C LEU A 297 19.84 -5.27 -8.32
N GLU A 298 18.57 -5.40 -8.63
CA GLU A 298 17.74 -6.48 -8.17
C GLU A 298 18.06 -7.82 -8.83
N SER A 299 18.43 -7.83 -10.11
CA SER A 299 18.92 -9.02 -10.80
C SER A 299 20.16 -9.59 -10.11
N THR A 300 21.02 -8.72 -9.57
CA THR A 300 22.19 -9.11 -8.79
C THR A 300 21.79 -9.71 -7.43
N HIS A 301 20.75 -9.16 -6.81
CA HIS A 301 20.16 -9.71 -5.58
C HIS A 301 19.51 -11.09 -5.79
N LEU A 302 18.63 -11.21 -6.79
CA LEU A 302 17.98 -12.47 -7.15
C LEU A 302 19.00 -13.54 -7.53
N SER A 303 20.11 -13.16 -8.17
CA SER A 303 21.23 -14.05 -8.48
C SER A 303 21.98 -14.58 -7.25
N LYS A 304 21.57 -14.24 -6.02
CA LYS A 304 22.24 -14.55 -4.76
C LYS A 304 23.70 -14.05 -4.69
N LEU A 305 24.06 -13.09 -5.54
CA LEU A 305 25.38 -12.47 -5.55
C LEU A 305 25.44 -11.29 -4.59
N LEU A 306 24.36 -10.52 -4.46
CA LEU A 306 24.33 -9.36 -3.57
C LEU A 306 24.18 -9.80 -2.11
N GLY A 307 25.26 -9.67 -1.34
CA GLY A 307 25.26 -9.97 0.10
C GLY A 307 24.78 -8.79 0.93
N GLU A 308 25.28 -7.60 0.64
CA GLU A 308 24.92 -6.39 1.38
C GLU A 308 25.13 -5.14 0.51
N VAL A 309 24.24 -4.15 0.66
CA VAL A 309 24.44 -2.79 0.18
C VAL A 309 24.41 -1.86 1.38
N ARG A 310 25.37 -0.94 1.45
CA ARG A 310 25.41 0.14 2.44
C ARG A 310 25.49 1.46 1.71
N THR A 311 24.34 2.10 1.58
CA THR A 311 24.23 3.45 1.03
C THR A 311 24.35 4.45 2.17
N ARG A 312 25.31 5.38 2.06
CA ARG A 312 25.48 6.51 2.97
C ARG A 312 25.06 7.79 2.28
N VAL A 313 24.26 8.61 2.95
CA VAL A 313 23.70 9.86 2.44
C VAL A 313 24.06 11.01 3.35
N ARG A 314 24.20 12.21 2.78
CA ARG A 314 24.38 13.46 3.52
C ARG A 314 23.03 14.05 3.87
N MET A 315 22.85 14.40 5.14
CA MET A 315 21.63 15.04 5.62
C MET A 315 21.70 16.56 5.43
N THR A 316 20.55 17.19 5.24
CA THR A 316 20.44 18.65 5.23
C THR A 316 20.82 19.22 6.62
N PRO A 317 21.22 20.50 6.71
CA PRO A 317 21.44 21.16 8.01
C PRO A 317 20.19 21.12 8.92
N ALA A 318 18.99 21.17 8.35
CA ALA A 318 17.73 21.07 9.07
C ALA A 318 17.51 19.66 9.66
N GLY A 319 17.96 18.62 8.95
CA GLY A 319 17.98 17.23 9.41
C GLY A 319 19.13 16.88 10.37
N GLY A 320 19.82 17.87 10.94
CA GLY A 320 20.93 17.66 11.88
C GLY A 320 22.32 17.55 11.22
N GLY A 321 22.40 17.57 9.88
CA GLY A 321 23.65 17.46 9.14
C GLY A 321 24.38 16.12 9.31
N GLY A 322 25.59 16.04 8.75
CA GLY A 322 26.41 14.82 8.78
C GLY A 322 25.94 13.75 7.78
N GLU A 323 26.46 12.53 7.94
CA GLU A 323 26.15 11.43 7.01
C GLU A 323 25.66 10.18 7.74
N VAL A 324 24.49 9.70 7.30
CA VAL A 324 23.78 8.54 7.85
C VAL A 324 23.71 7.43 6.83
N THR A 325 23.58 6.19 7.28
CA THR A 325 23.33 5.06 6.38
C THR A 325 21.83 4.88 6.15
N TYR A 326 21.45 4.21 5.07
CA TYR A 326 20.03 3.90 4.78
C TYR A 326 19.32 3.24 5.98
N ARG A 327 20.02 2.40 6.74
CA ARG A 327 19.46 1.71 7.91
C ARG A 327 19.19 2.63 9.10
N ASP A 328 19.80 3.81 9.11
CA ASP A 328 19.59 4.81 10.15
C ASP A 328 18.36 5.69 9.86
N LEU A 329 17.79 5.61 8.66
CA LEU A 329 16.49 6.21 8.34
C LEU A 329 15.39 5.47 9.10
N SER A 330 14.36 6.19 9.52
CA SER A 330 13.17 5.61 10.16
C SER A 330 12.45 4.63 9.23
N GLU A 331 11.74 3.65 9.80
CA GLU A 331 10.97 2.68 9.01
C GLU A 331 9.93 3.36 8.10
N GLY A 332 9.28 4.42 8.60
CA GLY A 332 8.36 5.25 7.82
C GLY A 332 9.01 5.94 6.63
N GLU A 333 10.22 6.50 6.79
CA GLU A 333 11.03 7.08 5.69
C GLU A 333 11.38 6.04 4.64
N GLN A 334 11.84 4.86 5.07
CA GLN A 334 12.22 3.77 4.19
C GLN A 334 11.01 3.25 3.39
N GLN A 335 9.86 3.10 4.05
CA GLN A 335 8.61 2.65 3.46
C GLN A 335 8.06 3.65 2.46
N LEU A 336 8.03 4.94 2.81
CA LEU A 336 7.59 6.00 1.92
C LEU A 336 8.47 6.06 0.67
N LEU A 337 9.80 6.03 0.85
CA LEU A 337 10.74 6.02 -0.26
C LEU A 337 10.51 4.83 -1.19
N LEU A 338 10.36 3.62 -0.63
CA LEU A 338 10.10 2.40 -1.40
C LEU A 338 8.85 2.54 -2.27
N LEU A 339 7.72 2.90 -1.66
CA LEU A 339 6.43 2.97 -2.37
C LEU A 339 6.43 4.05 -3.46
N LEU A 340 6.90 5.26 -3.13
CA LEU A 340 6.91 6.37 -4.07
C LEU A 340 7.91 6.17 -5.20
N GLY A 341 9.07 5.58 -4.92
CA GLY A 341 10.03 5.23 -5.96
C GLY A 341 9.52 4.15 -6.90
N LEU A 342 8.89 3.08 -6.38
CA LEU A 342 8.28 2.07 -7.24
C LEU A 342 7.17 2.67 -8.11
N LEU A 343 6.30 3.50 -7.54
CA LEU A 343 5.29 4.25 -8.30
C LEU A 343 5.94 5.09 -9.40
N LYS A 344 6.98 5.87 -9.06
CA LYS A 344 7.69 6.72 -10.02
C LYS A 344 8.28 5.93 -11.19
N PHE A 345 8.87 4.77 -10.91
CA PHE A 345 9.58 3.96 -11.91
C PHE A 345 8.63 3.18 -12.82
N THR A 346 7.42 2.85 -12.35
CA THR A 346 6.57 1.83 -12.98
C THR A 346 5.17 2.34 -13.38
N ALA A 347 4.77 3.53 -12.93
CA ALA A 347 3.49 4.13 -13.26
C ALA A 347 3.31 4.46 -14.76
N ARG A 348 4.39 4.45 -15.55
CA ARG A 348 4.36 4.68 -17.02
C ARG A 348 3.69 3.55 -17.81
N ASP A 349 3.35 2.42 -17.20
CA ASP A 349 2.95 1.22 -17.96
C ASP A 349 1.60 0.64 -17.53
N GLU A 350 0.65 1.48 -17.14
CA GLU A 350 -0.69 1.06 -16.68
C GLU A 350 -0.62 -0.06 -15.62
N ALA A 351 -0.21 0.31 -14.41
CA ALA A 351 0.01 -0.62 -13.32
C ALA A 351 -1.16 -0.69 -12.30
N LEU A 352 -1.29 -1.83 -11.65
CA LEU A 352 -2.16 -2.03 -10.48
C LEU A 352 -1.29 -2.15 -9.22
N PHE A 353 -1.55 -1.31 -8.22
CA PHE A 353 -0.89 -1.39 -6.91
C PHE A 353 -1.86 -1.97 -5.88
N LEU A 354 -1.43 -3.04 -5.21
CA LEU A 354 -2.18 -3.76 -4.19
C LEU A 354 -1.38 -3.66 -2.88
N LEU A 355 -1.77 -2.71 -2.03
CA LEU A 355 -0.98 -2.30 -0.86
C LEU A 355 -1.74 -2.63 0.44
N ASP A 356 -1.21 -3.54 1.25
CA ASP A 356 -1.83 -3.87 2.53
C ASP A 356 -1.12 -3.11 3.67
N GLU A 357 -1.83 -2.19 4.31
CA GLU A 357 -1.40 -1.31 5.41
C GLU A 357 -0.11 -0.49 5.10
N PRO A 358 -0.04 0.21 3.94
CA PRO A 358 1.16 0.94 3.53
C PRO A 358 1.44 2.21 4.36
N ASP A 359 0.61 2.50 5.36
CA ASP A 359 0.63 3.65 6.25
C ASP A 359 1.12 3.32 7.68
N THR A 360 1.32 2.03 8.02
CA THR A 360 1.58 1.54 9.40
C THR A 360 2.70 2.28 10.16
N HIS A 361 3.78 2.67 9.49
CA HIS A 361 4.95 3.31 10.12
C HIS A 361 5.02 4.83 9.88
N LEU A 362 3.98 5.42 9.29
CA LEU A 362 3.94 6.86 9.03
C LEU A 362 3.65 7.63 10.33
N ASN A 363 4.26 8.81 10.45
CA ASN A 363 3.88 9.74 11.49
C ASN A 363 2.56 10.46 11.11
N PRO A 364 1.82 11.06 12.06
CA PRO A 364 0.53 11.69 11.78
C PRO A 364 0.56 12.76 10.68
N ILE A 365 1.64 13.55 10.59
CA ILE A 365 1.78 14.58 9.55
C ILE A 365 1.82 13.91 8.18
N TRP A 366 2.60 12.84 8.05
CA TRP A 366 2.74 12.11 6.79
C TRP A 366 1.49 11.34 6.43
N SER A 367 0.76 10.78 7.39
CA SER A 367 -0.54 10.16 7.14
C SER A 367 -1.52 11.14 6.50
N THR A 368 -1.57 12.40 6.97
CA THR A 368 -2.42 13.43 6.35
C THR A 368 -1.95 13.87 4.97
N GLN A 369 -0.66 13.73 4.67
CA GLN A 369 -0.06 14.11 3.38
C GLN A 369 0.07 12.93 2.41
N TYR A 370 -0.27 11.71 2.84
CA TYR A 370 0.05 10.49 2.11
C TYR A 370 -0.54 10.47 0.71
N LEU A 371 -1.82 10.82 0.58
CA LEU A 371 -2.49 10.93 -0.72
C LEU A 371 -1.88 12.03 -1.60
N THR A 372 -1.44 13.14 -1.01
CA THR A 372 -0.75 14.21 -1.73
C THR A 372 0.59 13.72 -2.28
N PHE A 373 1.31 12.89 -1.54
CA PHE A 373 2.53 12.26 -2.04
C PHE A 373 2.22 11.36 -3.23
N LEU A 374 1.24 10.46 -3.13
CA LEU A 374 0.82 9.61 -4.24
C LEU A 374 0.42 10.46 -5.47
N ASP A 375 -0.40 11.48 -5.26
CA ASP A 375 -0.87 12.40 -6.30
C ASP A 375 0.28 13.12 -6.99
N ARG A 376 1.33 13.55 -6.26
CA ARG A 376 2.51 14.19 -6.86
C ARG A 376 3.12 13.25 -7.91
N PHE A 377 3.34 11.98 -7.58
CA PHE A 377 3.96 11.03 -8.50
C PHE A 377 3.04 10.57 -9.64
N ILE A 378 1.73 10.56 -9.43
CA ILE A 378 0.73 10.27 -10.46
C ILE A 378 0.56 11.46 -11.43
N ARG A 379 0.48 12.70 -10.92
CA ARG A 379 0.20 13.93 -11.69
C ARG A 379 1.39 14.50 -12.43
N MET A 380 2.63 14.17 -12.03
CA MET A 380 3.87 14.59 -12.73
C MET A 380 3.99 14.05 -14.18
N ARG A 381 2.94 13.43 -14.76
CA ARG A 381 2.93 12.93 -16.14
C ARG A 381 1.66 13.38 -16.87
N GLU A 382 1.84 14.16 -17.92
CA GLU A 382 0.79 14.60 -18.83
C GLU A 382 0.20 13.40 -19.59
N ARG A 383 -1.13 13.23 -19.47
CA ARG A 383 -2.06 12.48 -20.36
C ARG A 383 -1.97 10.93 -20.39
N GLU A 384 -3.14 10.35 -20.11
CA GLU A 384 -3.69 9.06 -20.59
C GLU A 384 -3.20 7.73 -19.97
N GLU A 385 -2.04 7.65 -19.32
CA GLU A 385 -1.60 6.39 -18.71
C GLU A 385 -1.99 6.32 -17.22
N SER A 386 -3.03 5.52 -16.91
CA SER A 386 -3.61 5.43 -15.57
C SER A 386 -3.03 4.25 -14.76
N CYS A 387 -2.61 4.50 -13.52
CA CYS A 387 -2.50 3.44 -12.51
C CYS A 387 -3.78 3.40 -11.66
N HIS A 388 -3.99 2.26 -11.00
CA HIS A 388 -5.01 2.12 -9.96
C HIS A 388 -4.34 1.58 -8.71
N ILE A 389 -4.61 2.21 -7.57
CA ILE A 389 -4.08 1.84 -6.25
C ILE A 389 -5.25 1.34 -5.41
N VAL A 390 -5.20 0.08 -5.00
CA VAL A 390 -6.10 -0.47 -3.99
C VAL A 390 -5.27 -0.68 -2.74
N MET A 391 -5.62 0.03 -1.66
CA MET A 391 -4.88 -0.05 -0.41
C MET A 391 -5.78 -0.26 0.79
N SER A 392 -5.33 -0.96 1.82
CA SER A 392 -5.99 -1.01 3.13
C SER A 392 -5.34 -0.01 4.09
N SER A 393 -6.13 0.60 4.97
CA SER A 393 -5.61 1.49 6.01
C SER A 393 -6.45 1.35 7.28
N HIS A 394 -5.75 1.50 8.41
CA HIS A 394 -6.36 1.59 9.74
C HIS A 394 -6.16 2.98 10.37
N ASP A 395 -5.49 3.90 9.67
CA ASP A 395 -5.23 5.26 10.17
C ASP A 395 -6.35 6.22 9.70
N PRO A 396 -7.17 6.76 10.63
CA PRO A 396 -8.21 7.75 10.31
C PRO A 396 -7.71 8.97 9.53
N LEU A 397 -6.44 9.34 9.70
CA LEU A 397 -5.85 10.51 9.05
C LEU A 397 -5.72 10.35 7.54
N VAL A 398 -5.57 9.12 7.05
CA VAL A 398 -5.55 8.83 5.60
C VAL A 398 -6.92 9.11 4.98
N PHE A 399 -8.00 8.86 5.72
CA PHE A 399 -9.37 9.05 5.24
C PHE A 399 -9.79 10.52 5.21
N ALA A 400 -9.15 11.40 5.98
CA ALA A 400 -9.54 12.80 6.10
C ALA A 400 -9.48 13.61 4.77
N GLY A 401 -8.78 13.09 3.75
CA GLY A 401 -8.68 13.68 2.42
C GLY A 401 -9.52 12.98 1.34
N LEU A 402 -10.27 11.93 1.67
CA LEU A 402 -10.99 11.09 0.71
C LEU A 402 -12.46 11.47 0.57
N LYS A 403 -12.99 11.32 -0.63
CA LYS A 403 -14.44 11.28 -0.89
C LYS A 403 -15.00 9.90 -0.62
N ARG A 404 -16.31 9.80 -0.40
CA ARG A 404 -16.98 8.52 -0.11
C ARG A 404 -16.79 7.49 -1.24
N GLU A 405 -16.74 7.91 -2.50
CA GLU A 405 -16.56 7.00 -3.64
C GLU A 405 -15.17 6.34 -3.66
N GLN A 406 -14.19 6.94 -2.98
CA GLN A 406 -12.81 6.46 -2.89
C GLN A 406 -12.60 5.49 -1.73
N VAL A 407 -13.63 5.23 -0.92
CA VAL A 407 -13.56 4.41 0.28
C VAL A 407 -14.48 3.21 0.14
N SER A 408 -13.98 2.04 0.50
CA SER A 408 -14.78 0.82 0.61
C SER A 408 -14.71 0.28 2.04
N ILE A 409 -15.86 0.24 2.71
CA ILE A 409 -16.00 -0.27 4.07
C ILE A 409 -16.28 -1.76 3.99
N LEU A 410 -15.33 -2.59 4.41
CA LEU A 410 -15.53 -4.02 4.55
C LEU A 410 -16.06 -4.33 5.95
N ARG A 411 -17.21 -5.02 5.98
CA ARG A 411 -17.87 -5.45 7.21
C ARG A 411 -18.00 -6.96 7.23
N ARG A 412 -18.07 -7.52 8.43
CA ARG A 412 -18.38 -8.93 8.63
C ARG A 412 -19.87 -9.08 8.91
N GLY A 413 -20.60 -9.71 7.99
CA GLY A 413 -22.00 -10.08 8.18
C GLY A 413 -22.19 -11.09 9.32
N HIS A 414 -23.42 -11.23 9.79
CA HIS A 414 -23.78 -12.15 10.89
C HIS A 414 -23.44 -13.62 10.59
N ASP A 415 -23.40 -14.00 9.32
CA ASP A 415 -23.03 -15.35 8.86
C ASP A 415 -21.52 -15.50 8.59
N GLY A 416 -20.73 -14.47 8.91
CA GLY A 416 -19.28 -14.42 8.75
C GLY A 416 -18.81 -14.03 7.35
N ARG A 417 -19.70 -13.71 6.41
CA ARG A 417 -19.34 -13.25 5.06
C ARG A 417 -18.88 -11.79 5.08
N ALA A 418 -17.96 -11.44 4.18
CA ALA A 418 -17.60 -10.05 3.95
C ALA A 418 -18.71 -9.34 3.16
N ILE A 419 -19.07 -8.13 3.60
CA ILE A 419 -19.99 -7.20 2.93
C ILE A 419 -19.20 -5.92 2.64
N VAL A 420 -19.44 -5.30 1.48
CA VAL A 420 -18.80 -4.04 1.10
C VAL A 420 -19.84 -2.94 1.01
N ASP A 421 -19.61 -1.87 1.77
CA ASP A 421 -20.41 -0.66 1.76
C ASP A 421 -19.54 0.55 1.38
N VAL A 422 -20.19 1.67 1.05
CA VAL A 422 -19.54 2.98 0.91
C VAL A 422 -19.93 3.85 2.11
N PRO A 423 -19.10 4.85 2.47
CA PRO A 423 -19.46 5.77 3.54
C PRO A 423 -20.73 6.55 3.25
N ASP A 424 -21.50 6.83 4.30
CA ASP A 424 -22.74 7.62 4.21
C ASP A 424 -22.47 9.07 3.78
N GLU A 425 -21.37 9.66 4.25
CA GLU A 425 -20.95 11.02 3.96
C GLU A 425 -19.48 11.06 3.49
N ASP A 426 -19.07 12.15 2.84
CA ASP A 426 -17.69 12.35 2.41
C ASP A 426 -16.75 12.54 3.61
N PRO A 427 -15.74 11.66 3.80
CA PRO A 427 -14.77 11.80 4.89
C PRO A 427 -14.00 13.12 4.85
N GLN A 428 -13.81 13.65 3.64
CA GLN A 428 -13.17 14.92 3.37
C GLN A 428 -13.82 16.06 4.16
N GLY A 429 -13.06 16.62 5.10
CA GLY A 429 -13.48 17.79 5.88
C GLY A 429 -14.29 17.48 7.15
N MET A 430 -14.64 16.22 7.44
CA MET A 430 -15.34 15.84 8.68
C MET A 430 -14.52 16.14 9.95
N GLY A 431 -13.19 16.10 9.84
CA GLY A 431 -12.29 16.10 10.99
C GLY A 431 -12.15 14.71 11.62
N VAL A 432 -11.00 14.44 12.20
CA VAL A 432 -10.59 13.10 12.68
C VAL A 432 -11.54 12.54 13.73
N ALA A 433 -12.03 13.39 14.63
CA ALA A 433 -12.95 12.97 15.68
C ALA A 433 -14.28 12.45 15.10
N ALA A 434 -14.81 13.12 14.08
CA ALA A 434 -16.04 12.71 13.41
C ALA A 434 -15.83 11.41 12.62
N ILE A 435 -14.71 11.28 11.90
CA ILE A 435 -14.31 10.04 11.18
C ILE A 435 -14.26 8.85 12.14
N LEU A 436 -13.66 9.03 13.31
CA LEU A 436 -13.56 7.98 14.32
C LEU A 436 -14.94 7.50 14.80
N THR A 437 -15.88 8.43 14.95
CA THR A 437 -17.25 8.13 15.41
C THR A 437 -18.24 7.80 14.29
N SER A 438 -17.83 7.94 13.02
CA SER A 438 -18.70 7.67 11.86
C SER A 438 -18.83 6.17 11.58
N ASP A 439 -19.55 5.84 10.52
CA ASP A 439 -19.71 4.49 9.98
C ASP A 439 -18.40 3.81 9.51
N LEU A 440 -17.30 4.58 9.40
CA LEU A 440 -15.95 4.11 9.05
C LEU A 440 -15.30 3.31 10.18
N PHE A 441 -15.22 3.90 11.38
CA PHE A 441 -14.52 3.33 12.55
C PHE A 441 -15.44 3.02 13.72
N ARG A 442 -16.65 3.62 13.74
CA ARG A 442 -17.75 3.33 14.66
C ARG A 442 -17.38 3.37 16.14
N LEU A 443 -16.34 4.15 16.48
CA LEU A 443 -15.98 4.34 17.87
C LEU A 443 -17.12 5.06 18.57
N ARG A 444 -17.41 4.61 19.78
CA ARG A 444 -18.43 5.25 20.60
C ARG A 444 -18.08 6.69 20.95
N SER A 445 -16.80 6.95 21.19
CA SER A 445 -16.28 8.23 21.64
C SER A 445 -14.81 8.33 21.27
N THR A 446 -14.32 9.55 21.11
CA THR A 446 -12.88 9.82 20.97
C THR A 446 -12.17 9.90 22.32
N LEU A 447 -12.92 9.79 23.43
CA LEU A 447 -12.38 9.77 24.78
C LEU A 447 -11.96 8.35 25.18
N ASP A 448 -11.03 8.25 26.12
CA ASP A 448 -10.68 6.96 26.72
C ASP A 448 -11.88 6.37 27.49
N SER A 449 -11.91 5.04 27.61
CA SER A 449 -13.05 4.31 28.17
C SER A 449 -13.40 4.74 29.61
N GLN A 450 -12.40 5.09 30.42
CA GLN A 450 -12.66 5.52 31.81
C GLN A 450 -13.30 6.90 31.83
N THR A 451 -12.73 7.87 31.11
CA THR A 451 -13.30 9.21 31.03
C THR A 451 -14.71 9.21 30.43
N GLN A 452 -14.96 8.33 29.44
CA GLN A 452 -16.30 8.15 28.89
C GLN A 452 -17.29 7.58 29.92
N ALA A 453 -16.87 6.56 30.70
CA ALA A 453 -17.69 6.00 31.76
C ALA A 453 -17.99 7.02 32.87
N ASP A 454 -17.01 7.85 33.24
CA ASP A 454 -17.17 8.93 34.21
C ASP A 454 -18.20 9.97 33.72
N LEU A 455 -18.18 10.32 32.43
CA LEU A 455 -19.17 11.20 31.80
C LEU A 455 -20.58 10.56 31.78
N ASP A 456 -20.69 9.27 31.51
CA ASP A 456 -21.99 8.57 31.56
C ASP A 456 -22.53 8.53 32.98
N ARG A 457 -21.65 8.25 33.95
CA ARG A 457 -22.01 8.25 35.37
C ARG A 457 -22.45 9.63 35.82
N GLN A 458 -21.71 10.67 35.45
CA GLN A 458 -22.08 12.07 35.71
C GLN A 458 -23.47 12.39 35.14
N ARG A 459 -23.74 12.04 33.87
CA ARG A 459 -25.06 12.26 33.25
C ARG A 459 -26.19 11.53 33.98
N ARG A 460 -25.99 10.26 34.32
CA ARG A 460 -26.99 9.46 35.07
C ARG A 460 -27.27 10.02 36.45
N LEU A 461 -26.21 10.41 37.19
CA LEU A 461 -26.36 11.03 38.50
C LEU A 461 -27.07 12.38 38.41
N ALA A 462 -26.78 13.19 37.37
CA ALA A 462 -27.38 14.50 37.20
C ALA A 462 -28.91 14.44 37.07
N VAL A 463 -29.45 13.43 36.38
CA VAL A 463 -30.88 13.33 36.04
C VAL A 463 -31.73 12.68 37.13
N LYS A 464 -31.18 11.76 37.93
CA LYS A 464 -31.95 11.04 38.97
C LYS A 464 -32.05 11.79 40.30
N GLU A 465 -32.96 11.36 41.16
CA GLU A 465 -32.93 11.69 42.58
C GLU A 465 -31.69 11.05 43.23
N LYS A 466 -30.89 11.85 43.94
CA LYS A 466 -29.56 11.48 44.43
C LYS A 466 -29.63 11.22 45.93
N THR A 467 -28.91 10.21 46.38
CA THR A 467 -28.58 10.10 47.82
C THR A 467 -27.48 11.11 48.19
N PRO A 468 -27.25 11.40 49.49
CA PRO A 468 -26.15 12.27 49.91
C PRO A 468 -24.77 11.77 49.44
N GLU A 469 -24.59 10.45 49.33
CA GLU A 469 -23.37 9.82 48.84
C GLU A 469 -23.19 10.04 47.34
N GLU A 470 -24.27 9.89 46.55
CA GLU A 470 -24.27 10.13 45.11
C GLU A 470 -24.13 11.61 44.75
N GLU A 471 -24.59 12.49 45.63
CA GLU A 471 -24.39 13.93 45.49
C GLU A 471 -22.92 14.32 45.75
N ASP A 472 -22.25 13.64 46.68
CA ASP A 472 -20.80 13.79 46.85
C ASP A 472 -20.02 13.20 45.68
N GLU A 473 -20.40 12.02 45.20
CA GLU A 473 -19.83 11.40 44.00
C GLU A 473 -19.94 12.32 42.78
N LEU A 474 -21.11 12.91 42.55
CA LEU A 474 -21.34 13.86 41.46
C LEU A 474 -20.47 15.12 41.59
N ARG A 475 -20.28 15.65 42.81
CA ARG A 475 -19.35 16.77 43.05
C ARG A 475 -17.92 16.41 42.66
N GLN A 476 -17.45 15.25 43.11
CA GLN A 476 -16.09 14.77 42.81
C GLN A 476 -15.90 14.56 41.30
N LEU A 477 -16.89 13.95 40.61
CA LEU A 477 -16.87 13.77 39.16
C LEU A 477 -16.87 15.11 38.41
N ASN A 478 -17.67 16.09 38.86
CA ASN A 478 -17.68 17.42 38.26
C ASN A 478 -16.32 18.12 38.37
N GLU A 479 -15.69 18.07 39.55
CA GLU A 479 -14.35 18.65 39.74
C GLU A 479 -13.30 17.95 38.86
N PHE A 480 -13.33 16.62 38.79
CA PHE A 480 -12.42 15.85 37.97
C PHE A 480 -12.58 16.14 36.47
N LEU A 481 -13.82 16.10 35.96
CA LEU A 481 -14.11 16.35 34.54
C LEU A 481 -13.88 17.81 34.16
N HIS A 482 -14.11 18.76 35.07
CA HIS A 482 -13.72 20.16 34.87
C HIS A 482 -12.22 20.31 34.73
N GLY A 483 -11.43 19.61 35.56
CA GLY A 483 -9.97 19.59 35.46
C GLY A 483 -9.45 19.08 34.10
N LYS A 484 -10.24 18.26 33.39
CA LYS A 484 -9.96 17.76 32.03
C LYS A 484 -10.53 18.63 30.91
N GLY A 485 -11.21 19.75 31.22
CA GLY A 485 -11.83 20.63 30.23
C GLY A 485 -13.09 20.06 29.57
N LEU A 486 -13.69 19.00 30.14
CA LEU A 486 -14.88 18.31 29.60
C LEU A 486 -16.20 18.87 30.14
N THR A 487 -16.17 20.04 30.78
CA THR A 487 -17.35 20.68 31.34
C THR A 487 -18.20 21.33 30.26
N GLN A 488 -19.27 20.63 29.85
CA GLN A 488 -20.44 21.29 29.29
C GLN A 488 -21.37 21.74 30.43
N ALA A 489 -21.07 22.89 31.02
CA ALA A 489 -22.10 23.65 31.72
C ALA A 489 -22.93 24.44 30.69
N THR A 490 -23.58 23.76 29.75
CA THR A 490 -24.52 24.42 28.84
C THR A 490 -25.76 24.76 29.66
N ARG A 491 -25.96 26.06 29.93
CA ARG A 491 -27.13 26.59 30.67
C ARG A 491 -28.42 26.56 29.82
N ASP A 492 -28.41 25.87 28.70
CA ASP A 492 -29.54 25.77 27.78
C ASP A 492 -30.57 24.75 28.31
N PRO A 493 -31.78 25.18 28.69
CA PRO A 493 -32.82 24.28 29.16
C PRO A 493 -33.20 23.20 28.12
N LEU A 494 -33.16 23.50 26.82
CA LEU A 494 -33.47 22.54 25.76
C LEU A 494 -32.42 21.44 25.69
N TYR A 495 -31.15 21.80 25.86
CA TYR A 495 -30.07 20.82 25.93
C TYR A 495 -30.20 19.91 27.16
N GLN A 496 -30.60 20.46 28.31
CA GLN A 496 -30.86 19.66 29.53
C GLN A 496 -32.02 18.70 29.35
N LEU A 497 -33.12 19.15 28.72
CA LEU A 497 -34.26 18.29 28.38
C LEU A 497 -33.85 17.16 27.43
N PHE A 498 -33.06 17.47 26.40
CA PHE A 498 -32.51 16.47 25.48
C PHE A 498 -31.65 15.43 26.21
N VAL A 499 -30.67 15.87 27.02
CA VAL A 499 -29.79 14.96 27.76
C VAL A 499 -30.58 14.08 28.73
N ARG A 500 -31.60 14.63 29.40
CA ARG A 500 -32.50 13.86 30.26
C ARG A 500 -33.27 12.80 29.48
N ALA A 501 -33.99 13.20 28.43
CA ALA A 501 -34.78 12.29 27.62
C ALA A 501 -33.92 11.21 26.94
N TRP A 502 -32.72 11.57 26.50
CA TRP A 502 -31.72 10.65 26.01
C TRP A 502 -31.32 9.63 27.07
N THR A 503 -30.93 10.08 28.26
CA THR A 503 -30.45 9.21 29.35
C THR A 503 -31.53 8.26 29.85
N GLU A 504 -32.80 8.67 29.81
CA GLU A 504 -33.94 7.83 30.22
C GLU A 504 -34.29 6.74 29.19
N ARG A 505 -34.06 7.00 27.90
CA ARG A 505 -34.44 6.09 26.79
C ARG A 505 -33.26 5.33 26.16
N GLU A 506 -32.02 5.69 26.47
CA GLU A 506 -30.85 5.03 25.88
C GLU A 506 -30.80 3.54 26.26
N ASP A 507 -30.41 2.69 25.31
CA ASP A 507 -30.16 1.29 25.59
C ASP A 507 -28.91 1.18 26.50
N PRO A 508 -29.01 0.53 27.68
CA PRO A 508 -27.86 0.33 28.57
C PRO A 508 -26.66 -0.33 27.87
N ALA A 509 -26.90 -1.20 26.89
CA ALA A 509 -25.85 -1.87 26.13
C ALA A 509 -24.96 -0.90 25.34
N TRP A 510 -25.47 0.28 24.96
CA TRP A 510 -24.67 1.30 24.29
C TRP A 510 -23.61 1.90 25.21
N SER A 511 -23.85 1.88 26.52
CA SER A 511 -22.92 2.44 27.50
C SER A 511 -21.75 1.52 27.86
N GLU A 512 -21.84 0.25 27.49
CA GLU A 512 -20.79 -0.75 27.70
C GLU A 512 -20.02 -1.02 26.41
N ALA A 513 -20.54 -0.58 25.26
CA ALA A 513 -19.91 -0.72 23.96
C ALA A 513 -18.67 0.18 23.79
N VAL A 514 -17.61 -0.36 23.19
CA VAL A 514 -16.43 0.40 22.75
C VAL A 514 -16.61 0.83 21.28
N GLU A 515 -17.12 -0.07 20.46
CA GLU A 515 -17.47 0.13 19.05
C GLU A 515 -18.95 -0.21 18.85
N PHE A 516 -19.64 0.56 18.03
CA PHE A 516 -21.06 0.34 17.73
C PHE A 516 -21.27 -0.57 16.52
N THR A 517 -22.28 -1.43 16.59
CA THR A 517 -22.79 -2.10 15.38
C THR A 517 -23.54 -1.11 14.48
N PRO A 518 -23.69 -1.38 13.18
CA PRO A 518 -24.47 -0.53 12.29
C PRO A 518 -25.94 -0.36 12.75
N GLU A 519 -26.52 -1.37 13.39
CA GLU A 519 -27.87 -1.32 13.97
C GLU A 519 -27.90 -0.38 15.18
N GLN A 520 -26.87 -0.42 16.03
CA GLN A 520 -26.76 0.47 17.19
C GLN A 520 -26.58 1.94 16.78
N LEU A 521 -25.75 2.22 15.77
CA LEU A 521 -25.61 3.58 15.23
C LEU A 521 -26.95 4.09 14.67
N ARG A 522 -27.62 3.29 13.83
CA ARG A 522 -28.94 3.65 13.29
C ARG A 522 -29.99 3.87 14.37
N ALA A 523 -30.01 3.03 15.41
CA ALA A 523 -30.94 3.17 16.53
C ALA A 523 -30.67 4.44 17.35
N ARG A 524 -29.40 4.81 17.56
CA ARG A 524 -29.01 6.06 18.22
C ARG A 524 -29.42 7.29 17.42
N ASP A 525 -29.18 7.28 16.12
CA ASP A 525 -29.58 8.37 15.22
C ASP A 525 -31.09 8.51 15.14
N GLN A 526 -31.82 7.39 15.13
CA GLN A 526 -33.27 7.38 15.17
C GLN A 526 -33.78 7.98 16.49
N LEU A 527 -33.26 7.54 17.64
CA LEU A 527 -33.62 8.10 18.95
C LEU A 527 -33.32 9.60 19.00
N ALA A 528 -32.17 10.04 18.48
CA ALA A 528 -31.83 11.46 18.42
C ALA A 528 -32.87 12.25 17.61
N ARG A 529 -33.26 11.76 16.43
CA ARG A 529 -34.25 12.42 15.56
C ARG A 529 -35.64 12.44 16.19
N GLU A 530 -36.06 11.35 16.82
CA GLU A 530 -37.33 11.26 17.54
C GLU A 530 -37.38 12.28 18.68
N LEU A 531 -36.34 12.34 19.52
CA LEU A 531 -36.24 13.32 20.61
C LEU A 531 -36.21 14.76 20.11
N ILE A 532 -35.48 15.05 19.02
CA ILE A 532 -35.46 16.39 18.41
C ILE A 532 -36.85 16.76 17.86
N ALA A 533 -37.58 15.81 17.27
CA ALA A 533 -38.93 16.05 16.75
C ALA A 533 -39.91 16.33 17.90
N GLU A 534 -39.86 15.56 18.98
CA GLU A 534 -40.65 15.77 20.20
C GLU A 534 -40.40 17.18 20.78
N LEU A 535 -39.14 17.54 21.01
CA LEU A 535 -38.76 18.86 21.55
C LEU A 535 -39.16 20.03 20.63
N ARG A 536 -39.13 19.83 19.30
CA ARG A 536 -39.62 20.84 18.34
C ARG A 536 -41.13 20.98 18.38
N SER A 537 -41.88 19.90 18.59
CA SER A 537 -43.33 19.98 18.70
C SER A 537 -43.79 20.66 20.00
N GLU A 538 -43.08 20.44 21.10
CA GLU A 538 -43.37 21.09 22.39
C GLU A 538 -42.97 22.58 22.39
N GLY A 539 -41.89 22.95 21.69
CA GLY A 539 -41.43 24.35 21.59
C GLY A 539 -42.23 25.26 20.65
N VAL A 540 -43.28 24.76 19.98
CA VAL A 540 -44.18 25.56 19.09
C VAL A 540 -45.53 25.84 19.76
N GLU A 541 -45.81 25.26 20.93
CA GLU A 541 -47.04 25.51 21.71
C GLU A 541 -46.91 26.59 22.81
N GLU A 542 -45.74 27.24 22.95
CA GLU A 542 -45.55 28.47 23.75
C GLU A 542 -45.44 29.72 22.85
#